data_AF-U2TIM9-F1
#
_entry.id   AF-U2TIM9-F1
#
_cell.length_a   1.000
_cell.length_b   1.000
_cell.length_c   1.000
_cell.angle_alpha   90.00
_cell.angle_beta   90.00
_cell.angle_gamma   90.00
#
_symmetry.space_group_name_H-M   'P 1'
#
loop_
_entity.id
_entity.type
_entity.pdbx_description
1 polymer ?
#
loop_
_entity_poly.entity_id
_entity_poly.type
_entity_poly.pdbx_seq_one_letter_code
_entity_poly.pdbx_strand_id
1 'polypeptide(L)'
;MLREKSQCIHKIDMGGGEYRELGYTQSEDGIEIYETSWGPDTQALFGDPSHTQKLILKRSSLKVCTEFEEQNFLTSFLFAGELGDIEWLSEVQDRLDRAELPYVYMAFAHDGQLYRPFCEA
;
A
#
# COMPACT_ATOMS: atom_id res chain seq x y z
N MET A 1 11.71 7.09 -19.67
CA MET A 1 10.62 7.75 -18.93
C MET A 1 9.47 6.78 -18.83
N LEU A 2 9.47 5.95 -17.78
CA LEU A 2 8.28 5.19 -17.40
C LEU A 2 7.23 6.19 -16.94
N ARG A 3 6.07 6.19 -17.60
CA ARG A 3 4.92 7.01 -17.16
C ARG A 3 4.43 6.45 -15.83
N GLU A 4 4.13 7.33 -14.89
CA GLU A 4 3.47 6.96 -13.64
C GLU A 4 2.18 6.21 -13.96
N LYS A 5 2.05 5.00 -13.42
CA LYS A 5 0.87 4.15 -13.60
C LYS A 5 0.20 3.95 -12.25
N SER A 6 -1.01 4.48 -12.11
CA SER A 6 -1.85 4.27 -10.93
C SER A 6 -2.98 3.32 -11.27
N GLN A 7 -3.22 2.33 -10.41
CA GLN A 7 -4.28 1.34 -10.61
C GLN A 7 -4.93 0.99 -9.27
N CYS A 8 -6.26 1.06 -9.25
CA CYS A 8 -7.08 0.50 -8.18
C CYS A 8 -7.05 -1.03 -8.30
N ILE A 9 -6.75 -1.70 -7.20
CA ILE A 9 -6.75 -3.17 -7.11
C ILE A 9 -8.12 -3.62 -6.63
N HIS A 10 -8.59 -3.01 -5.55
CA HIS A 10 -9.80 -3.46 -4.89
C HIS A 10 -10.53 -2.30 -4.22
N LYS A 11 -11.86 -2.34 -4.23
CA LYS A 11 -12.71 -1.35 -3.56
C LYS A 11 -13.89 -2.04 -2.88
N ILE A 12 -13.99 -1.87 -1.57
CA ILE A 12 -14.98 -2.54 -0.71
C ILE A 12 -15.94 -1.49 -0.14
N ASP A 13 -17.24 -1.79 -0.22
CA ASP A 13 -18.25 -1.16 0.62
C ASP A 13 -18.35 -1.97 1.92
N MET A 14 -17.97 -1.35 3.02
CA MET A 14 -17.95 -1.96 4.35
C MET A 14 -19.31 -1.89 5.05
N GLY A 15 -20.32 -1.29 4.41
CA GLY A 15 -21.60 -0.95 5.00
C GLY A 15 -21.55 0.32 5.84
N GLY A 16 -22.72 0.89 6.13
CA GLY A 16 -22.80 2.11 6.96
C GLY A 16 -22.24 3.38 6.31
N GLY A 17 -21.96 3.35 5.01
CA GLY A 17 -21.29 4.45 4.30
C GLY A 17 -19.77 4.44 4.46
N GLU A 18 -19.20 3.36 5.00
CA GLU A 18 -17.76 3.11 5.03
C GLU A 18 -17.28 2.48 3.72
N TYR A 19 -16.19 3.02 3.17
CA TYR A 19 -15.56 2.52 1.97
C TYR A 19 -14.08 2.35 2.20
N ARG A 20 -13.51 1.34 1.55
CA ARG A 20 -12.06 1.16 1.47
C ARG A 20 -11.62 0.90 0.05
N GLU A 21 -10.45 1.40 -0.29
CA GLU A 21 -9.84 1.19 -1.59
C GLU A 21 -8.37 0.84 -1.41
N LEU A 22 -7.98 -0.31 -1.93
CA LEU A 22 -6.59 -0.73 -2.06
C LEU A 22 -6.14 -0.46 -3.50
N GLY A 23 -4.99 0.17 -3.65
CA GLY A 23 -4.42 0.47 -4.96
C GLY A 23 -2.91 0.56 -4.92
N TYR A 24 -2.33 0.82 -6.08
CA TYR A 24 -0.90 1.08 -6.18
C TYR A 24 -0.58 2.14 -7.24
N THR A 25 0.57 2.76 -7.08
CA THR A 25 1.20 3.68 -8.02
C THR A 25 2.61 3.20 -8.30
N GLN A 26 2.95 3.02 -9.57
CA GLN A 26 4.28 2.65 -10.03
C GLN A 26 4.95 3.84 -10.71
N SER A 27 6.17 4.17 -10.28
CA SER A 27 7.00 5.25 -10.82
C SER A 27 8.42 4.74 -11.14
N GLU A 28 9.32 5.64 -11.57
CA GLU A 28 10.74 5.30 -11.77
C GLU A 28 11.46 5.01 -10.45
N ASP A 29 10.99 5.63 -9.35
CA ASP A 29 11.59 5.56 -8.01
C ASP A 29 11.15 4.32 -7.22
N GLY A 30 10.09 3.65 -7.64
CA GLY A 30 9.58 2.46 -6.98
C GLY A 30 8.07 2.29 -7.10
N ILE A 31 7.50 1.61 -6.11
CA ILE A 31 6.07 1.31 -6.05
C ILE A 31 5.53 1.77 -4.71
N GLU A 32 4.41 2.48 -4.77
CA GLU A 32 3.59 2.84 -3.61
C GLU A 32 2.34 1.99 -3.64
N ILE A 33 2.08 1.24 -2.58
CA ILE A 33 0.83 0.51 -2.37
C ILE A 33 0.07 1.27 -1.30
N TYR A 34 -1.19 1.58 -1.54
CA TYR A 34 -1.98 2.41 -0.64
C TYR A 34 -3.31 1.77 -0.32
N GLU A 35 -3.79 2.00 0.90
CA GLU A 35 -5.17 1.78 1.30
C GLU A 35 -5.76 3.10 1.77
N THR A 36 -6.88 3.49 1.20
CA THR A 36 -7.64 4.66 1.63
C THR A 36 -8.98 4.21 2.18
N SER A 37 -9.31 4.69 3.38
CA SER A 37 -10.61 4.51 4.03
C SER A 37 -11.39 5.82 3.98
N TRP A 38 -12.71 5.73 3.86
CA TRP A 38 -13.64 6.85 3.92
C TRP A 38 -14.88 6.46 4.72
N GLY A 39 -15.46 7.42 5.44
CA GLY A 39 -16.78 7.28 6.04
C GLY A 39 -16.88 7.82 7.48
N PRO A 40 -18.04 7.62 8.13
CA PRO A 40 -18.31 8.09 9.49
C PRO A 40 -17.37 7.56 10.58
N ASP A 41 -17.04 6.27 10.56
CA ASP A 41 -16.10 5.62 11.49
C ASP A 41 -14.67 6.08 11.19
N THR A 42 -14.31 6.20 9.91
CA THR A 42 -13.02 6.79 9.51
C THR A 42 -12.88 8.20 10.10
N GLN A 43 -13.92 9.03 9.97
CA GLN A 43 -13.94 10.37 10.56
C GLN A 43 -13.90 10.37 12.09
N ALA A 44 -14.61 9.45 12.74
CA ALA A 44 -14.60 9.35 14.19
C ALA A 44 -13.23 8.94 14.75
N LEU A 45 -12.52 8.04 14.05
CA LEU A 45 -11.22 7.51 14.47
C LEU A 45 -10.06 8.45 14.16
N PHE A 46 -10.04 9.04 12.98
CA PHE A 46 -8.90 9.83 12.50
C PHE A 46 -9.14 11.34 12.54
N GLY A 47 -10.37 11.78 12.83
CA GLY A 47 -10.75 13.20 12.79
C GLY A 47 -11.03 13.71 11.38
N ASP A 48 -10.93 12.86 10.36
CA ASP A 48 -10.96 13.24 8.95
C ASP A 48 -11.88 12.34 8.11
N PRO A 49 -12.54 12.88 7.07
CA PRO A 49 -13.47 12.13 6.23
C PRO A 49 -12.77 11.04 5.37
N SER A 50 -11.43 11.06 5.32
CA SER A 50 -10.62 10.06 4.64
C SER A 50 -9.30 9.85 5.37
N HIS A 51 -8.82 8.61 5.39
CA HIS A 51 -7.50 8.27 5.91
C HIS A 51 -6.77 7.36 4.92
N THR A 52 -5.54 7.71 4.56
CA THR A 52 -4.73 6.91 3.63
C THR A 52 -3.48 6.39 4.33
N GLN A 53 -3.24 5.10 4.24
CA GLN A 53 -1.96 4.48 4.60
C GLN A 53 -1.27 3.96 3.36
N LYS A 54 0.08 3.92 3.39
CA LYS A 54 0.92 3.56 2.25
C LYS A 54 2.11 2.71 2.69
N LEU A 55 2.47 1.76 1.83
CA LEU A 55 3.75 1.07 1.81
C LEU A 55 4.53 1.54 0.58
N ILE A 56 5.75 2.04 0.76
CA ILE A 56 6.65 2.41 -0.34
C ILE A 56 7.77 1.39 -0.44
N LEU A 57 7.86 0.76 -1.60
CA LEU A 57 8.98 -0.06 -2.01
C LEU A 57 9.87 0.78 -2.92
N LYS A 58 10.93 1.39 -2.34
CA LYS A 58 11.88 2.18 -3.12
C LYS A 58 12.76 1.26 -3.95
N ARG A 59 12.94 1.59 -5.22
CA ARG A 59 13.82 0.84 -6.13
C ARG A 59 15.27 0.77 -5.63
N SER A 60 15.74 1.79 -4.89
CA SER A 60 17.07 1.77 -4.25
C SER A 60 17.17 0.77 -3.10
N SER A 61 16.07 0.54 -2.38
CA SER A 61 15.97 -0.44 -1.28
C SER A 61 15.80 -1.86 -1.81
N LEU A 62 15.20 -2.01 -3.00
CA LEU A 62 15.00 -3.29 -3.66
C LEU A 62 16.29 -3.86 -4.30
N LYS A 63 17.34 -3.06 -4.52
CA LYS A 63 18.66 -3.52 -5.03
C LYS A 63 19.35 -4.62 -4.21
N VAL A 64 18.87 -4.89 -2.99
CA VAL A 64 19.34 -6.01 -2.15
C VAL A 64 18.69 -7.34 -2.56
N CYS A 65 17.53 -7.28 -3.21
CA CYS A 65 16.84 -8.40 -3.83
C CYS A 65 17.29 -8.55 -5.29
N THR A 66 17.32 -9.77 -5.78
CA THR A 66 17.65 -10.00 -7.19
C THR A 66 16.53 -9.45 -8.08
N GLU A 67 16.84 -8.93 -9.29
CA GLU A 67 15.83 -8.41 -10.24
C GLU A 67 14.70 -9.43 -10.53
N PHE A 68 14.98 -10.73 -10.35
CA PHE A 68 14.03 -11.83 -10.50
C PHE A 68 13.04 -11.93 -9.33
N GLU A 69 13.46 -11.65 -8.09
CA GLU A 69 12.59 -11.65 -6.91
C GLU A 69 11.66 -10.44 -6.91
N GLU A 70 12.14 -9.27 -7.35
CA GLU A 70 11.32 -8.06 -7.50
C GLU A 70 10.20 -8.27 -8.52
N GLN A 71 10.54 -8.78 -9.72
CA GLN A 71 9.55 -9.01 -10.77
C GLN A 71 8.54 -10.08 -10.37
N ASN A 72 8.98 -11.15 -9.69
CA ASN A 72 8.07 -12.17 -9.18
C ASN A 72 7.17 -11.62 -8.07
N PHE A 73 7.69 -10.88 -7.10
CA PHE A 73 6.86 -10.32 -6.03
C PHE A 73 5.79 -9.39 -6.59
N LEU A 74 6.16 -8.47 -7.48
CA LEU A 74 5.21 -7.52 -8.06
C LEU A 74 4.18 -8.20 -8.94
N THR A 75 4.61 -9.17 -9.76
CA THR A 75 3.67 -9.93 -10.59
C THR A 75 2.74 -10.76 -9.71
N SER A 76 3.25 -11.41 -8.66
CA SER A 76 2.44 -12.17 -7.69
C SER A 76 1.52 -11.29 -6.86
N PHE A 77 1.95 -10.08 -6.48
CA PHE A 77 1.14 -9.11 -5.75
C PHE A 77 -0.02 -8.60 -6.62
N LEU A 78 0.27 -8.18 -7.85
CA LEU A 78 -0.74 -7.72 -8.79
C LEU A 78 -1.72 -8.83 -9.14
N PHE A 79 -1.22 -10.04 -9.36
CA PHE A 79 -2.06 -11.21 -9.64
C PHE A 79 -2.92 -11.61 -8.44
N ALA A 80 -2.37 -11.60 -7.23
CA ALA A 80 -3.14 -11.86 -6.01
C ALA A 80 -4.19 -10.76 -5.76
N GLY A 81 -3.88 -9.51 -6.05
CA GLY A 81 -4.82 -8.40 -5.99
C GLY A 81 -5.96 -8.55 -7.02
N GLU A 82 -5.65 -8.92 -8.27
CA GLU A 82 -6.67 -9.17 -9.31
C GLU A 82 -7.56 -10.38 -9.01
N LEU A 83 -7.05 -11.37 -8.29
CA LEU A 83 -7.81 -12.55 -7.86
C LEU A 83 -8.63 -12.33 -6.58
N GLY A 84 -8.45 -11.20 -5.88
CA GLY A 84 -9.10 -10.93 -4.59
C GLY A 84 -8.45 -11.67 -3.41
N ASP A 85 -7.22 -12.18 -3.57
CA ASP A 85 -6.45 -12.83 -2.49
C ASP A 85 -5.71 -11.81 -1.60
N ILE A 86 -5.83 -10.52 -1.93
CA ILE A 86 -5.35 -9.39 -1.13
C ILE A 86 -6.45 -8.34 -1.11
N GLU A 87 -7.01 -8.10 0.07
CA GLU A 87 -8.08 -7.14 0.30
C GLU A 87 -7.59 -5.94 1.14
N TRP A 88 -6.50 -6.12 1.87
CA TRP A 88 -6.03 -5.17 2.90
C TRP A 88 -4.55 -4.84 2.77
N LEU A 89 -4.17 -3.61 3.12
CA LEU A 89 -2.75 -3.22 3.11
C LEU A 89 -1.90 -4.04 4.09
N SER A 90 -2.48 -4.45 5.21
CA SER A 90 -1.80 -5.29 6.21
C SER A 90 -1.39 -6.66 5.66
N GLU A 91 -2.17 -7.24 4.74
CA GLU A 91 -1.81 -8.51 4.10
C GLU A 91 -0.61 -8.36 3.17
N VAL A 92 -0.48 -7.19 2.54
CA VAL A 92 0.70 -6.82 1.75
C VAL A 92 1.92 -6.70 2.66
N GLN A 93 1.75 -6.01 3.80
CA GLN A 93 2.80 -5.84 4.80
C GLN A 93 3.30 -7.20 5.31
N ASP A 94 2.38 -8.10 5.70
CA ASP A 94 2.73 -9.45 6.16
C ASP A 94 3.52 -10.24 5.11
N ARG A 95 3.19 -10.10 3.82
CA ARG A 95 3.92 -10.75 2.73
C ARG A 95 5.32 -10.17 2.55
N LEU A 96 5.47 -8.85 2.67
CA LEU A 96 6.77 -8.17 2.60
C LEU A 96 7.66 -8.59 3.77
N ASP A 97 7.11 -8.61 4.98
CA ASP A 97 7.82 -9.02 6.20
C ASP A 97 8.30 -10.47 6.10
N ARG A 98 7.45 -11.39 5.62
CA ARG A 98 7.82 -12.81 5.41
C ARG A 98 8.88 -13.00 4.33
N ALA A 99 8.91 -12.11 3.35
CA ALA A 99 9.89 -12.13 2.27
C ALA A 99 11.15 -11.32 2.59
N GLU A 100 11.24 -10.75 3.81
CA GLU A 100 12.34 -9.86 4.24
C GLU A 100 12.56 -8.68 3.27
N LEU A 101 11.49 -8.21 2.61
CA LEU A 101 11.54 -7.12 1.64
C LEU A 101 11.43 -5.77 2.35
N PRO A 102 12.41 -4.86 2.20
CA PRO A 102 12.36 -3.57 2.87
C PRO A 102 11.29 -2.65 2.25
N TYR A 103 10.50 -2.00 3.10
CA TYR A 103 9.53 -0.99 2.72
C TYR A 103 9.49 0.18 3.72
N VAL A 104 8.90 1.30 3.30
CA VAL A 104 8.59 2.43 4.18
C VAL A 104 7.10 2.50 4.39
N TYR A 105 6.65 2.48 5.64
CA TYR A 105 5.26 2.72 5.99
C TYR A 105 5.00 4.22 6.22
N MET A 106 3.89 4.73 5.69
CA MET A 106 3.43 6.11 5.93
C MET A 106 1.91 6.13 6.09
N ALA A 107 1.40 6.99 6.97
CA ALA A 107 -0.02 7.24 7.12
C ALA A 107 -0.32 8.74 6.97
N PHE A 108 -1.45 9.06 6.34
CA PHE A 108 -1.89 10.41 6.02
C PHE A 108 -3.32 10.59 6.50
N ALA A 109 -3.52 11.66 7.27
CA ALA A 109 -4.82 12.28 7.43
C ALA A 109 -4.97 13.33 6.30
N HIS A 110 -6.19 13.75 5.96
CA HIS A 110 -6.45 14.64 4.82
C HIS A 110 -5.69 15.98 4.94
N ASP A 111 -5.29 16.34 6.16
CA ASP A 111 -4.61 17.58 6.55
C ASP A 111 -3.15 17.43 7.03
N GLY A 112 -2.53 16.24 6.99
CA GLY A 112 -1.12 16.11 7.39
C GLY A 112 -0.51 14.71 7.39
N GLN A 113 0.83 14.67 7.31
CA GLN A 113 1.64 13.45 7.30
C GLN A 113 1.89 12.93 8.72
N LEU A 114 1.59 11.65 8.97
CA LEU A 114 2.06 10.90 10.13
C LEU A 114 3.17 9.95 9.68
N TYR A 115 4.43 10.34 9.94
CA TYR A 115 5.60 9.50 9.70
C TYR A 115 5.75 8.51 10.85
N ARG A 116 5.68 7.20 10.56
CA ARG A 116 6.16 6.16 11.47
C ARG A 116 7.33 5.45 10.79
N PRO A 117 8.59 5.85 11.03
CA PRO A 117 9.72 5.03 10.61
C PRO A 117 9.63 3.68 11.33
N PHE A 118 9.74 2.58 10.59
CA PHE A 118 9.82 1.26 11.22
C PHE A 118 11.17 1.11 11.94
N CYS A 119 11.14 0.47 13.11
CA CYS A 119 12.32 0.21 13.93
C CYS A 119 13.11 -0.96 13.36
N GLU A 120 14.42 -0.76 13.19
CA GLU A 120 15.37 -1.88 13.08
C GLU A 120 15.30 -2.70 14.38
N ALA A 121 15.19 -4.03 14.25
CA ALA A 121 15.41 -4.98 15.34
C ALA A 121 16.84 -5.54 15.24
#